data_AF-A0A8J5NJQ5-F1
#
_entry.id   AF-A0A8J5NJQ5-F1
#
_cell.length_a   1.000
_cell.length_b   1.000
_cell.length_c   1.000
_cell.angle_alpha   90.00
_cell.angle_beta   90.00
_cell.angle_gamma   90.00
#
_symmetry.space_group_name_H-M   'P 1'
#
loop_
_entity.id
_entity.type
_entity.pdbx_description
1 polymer ?
#
loop_
_entity_poly.entity_id
_entity_poly.type
_entity_poly.pdbx_seq_one_letter_code
_entity_poly.pdbx_strand_id
1 'polypeptide(L)'
;MSTIQNQRSPAVLLWDHQDLIPLQENLGGEDLVLLLTPAAVPLDQSLANTSDPFEPLGKALARTHPLIRHVPYTKERGITGTHVAFIKRARVVIFVLTGFSTEEGLIQLELAEVAREVCEERPLVLVACCDVSEEGARKYGFPTIIQCPGYFAADLQAVAVLLTGERRTTEATQTTGNSPPPLTCPLLKWDYDRDLPETHALWEACLPSKFHLNRSTLGSLLKRDGYAMHYMVREPHKGQAIGFCATFTTFTDSSGDGLIGSVAAIIVHKDFRGQGIGGFLLGQVVSRLKRIRGVGIIQLGSTFPRLLYGLLVPETDTEWFEKRGWNMKESTPGNSRQVFDWLLRFADHPVPDLASAGLTFRPCQLTDYQKVVEMANKESQKKYGFGWYDQYAKTMDSCYMNDIVVGLEGENLVAAAITYFQNNGSPCGADIPWPASIGQSIGGVSCICIKDEDPDMVNRRDSVVTRLLLACRQTLSERGMVGMFVDGCRLDKNVLQFLAWQASASGQNTKKFGEKLVDE
;
A
#
# COMPACT_ATOMS: atom_id res chain seq x y z
N MET A 1 -8.96 57.22 -29.27
CA MET A 1 -8.16 55.99 -29.12
C MET A 1 -8.51 55.38 -27.78
N SER A 2 -9.46 54.45 -27.76
CA SER A 2 -9.91 53.77 -26.55
C SER A 2 -9.27 52.39 -26.52
N THR A 3 -8.25 52.23 -25.70
CA THR A 3 -7.62 50.93 -25.43
C THR A 3 -8.59 50.09 -24.62
N ILE A 4 -9.18 49.09 -25.28
CA ILE A 4 -9.94 48.00 -24.66
C ILE A 4 -8.93 47.22 -23.80
N GLN A 5 -8.88 47.53 -22.51
CA GLN A 5 -8.24 46.67 -21.53
C GLN A 5 -9.07 45.40 -21.43
N ASN A 6 -8.51 44.32 -21.99
CA ASN A 6 -9.03 42.97 -21.89
C ASN A 6 -8.95 42.56 -20.42
N GLN A 7 -10.00 42.82 -19.64
CA GLN A 7 -10.10 42.37 -18.24
C GLN A 7 -10.17 40.84 -18.25
N ARG A 8 -9.02 40.19 -18.02
CA ARG A 8 -8.98 38.77 -17.68
C ARG A 8 -9.81 38.58 -16.41
N SER A 9 -10.76 37.65 -16.43
CA SER A 9 -11.47 37.23 -15.21
C SER A 9 -10.44 36.84 -14.15
N PRO A 10 -10.56 37.34 -12.90
CA PRO A 10 -9.53 37.13 -11.89
C PRO A 10 -9.52 35.69 -11.34
N ALA A 11 -10.59 34.92 -11.48
CA ALA A 11 -10.58 33.49 -11.17
C ALA A 11 -10.59 32.65 -12.46
N VAL A 12 -9.86 31.54 -12.46
CA VAL A 12 -9.72 30.61 -13.61
C VAL A 12 -9.97 29.19 -13.14
N LEU A 13 -10.89 28.48 -13.80
CA LEU A 13 -11.04 27.04 -13.66
C LEU A 13 -9.92 26.35 -14.43
N LEU A 14 -9.01 25.67 -13.71
CA LEU A 14 -7.92 24.93 -14.35
C LEU A 14 -8.45 23.64 -14.99
N TRP A 15 -9.26 22.90 -14.24
CA TRP A 15 -10.01 21.74 -14.72
C TRP A 15 -11.13 21.36 -13.76
N ASP A 16 -12.07 20.61 -14.30
CA ASP A 16 -13.18 20.00 -13.57
C ASP A 16 -13.39 18.57 -14.08
N HIS A 17 -12.71 17.60 -13.47
CA HIS A 17 -12.77 16.19 -13.88
C HIS A 17 -13.96 15.44 -13.27
N GLN A 18 -14.72 16.09 -12.39
CA GLN A 18 -15.91 15.54 -11.74
C GLN A 18 -17.20 16.18 -12.27
N ASP A 19 -17.12 16.99 -13.34
CA ASP A 19 -18.24 17.70 -13.97
C ASP A 19 -19.17 18.38 -12.94
N LEU A 20 -18.54 19.00 -11.93
CA LEU A 20 -19.22 19.54 -10.76
C LEU A 20 -19.67 20.99 -10.98
N ILE A 21 -18.99 21.74 -11.84
CA ILE A 21 -19.21 23.16 -12.07
C ILE A 21 -20.08 23.37 -13.32
N PRO A 22 -21.20 24.11 -13.23
CA PRO A 22 -21.67 24.87 -12.06
C PRO A 22 -22.31 24.02 -10.96
N LEU A 23 -22.10 24.42 -9.70
CA LEU A 23 -22.57 23.68 -8.52
C LEU A 23 -24.10 23.43 -8.54
N GLN A 24 -24.87 24.34 -9.13
CA GLN A 24 -26.34 24.28 -9.19
C GLN A 24 -26.86 23.06 -9.96
N GLU A 25 -26.08 22.51 -10.89
CA GLU A 25 -26.46 21.31 -11.63
C GLU A 25 -26.35 20.03 -10.77
N ASN A 26 -25.62 20.12 -9.65
CA ASN A 26 -25.26 18.99 -8.81
C ASN A 26 -25.78 19.09 -7.35
N LEU A 27 -26.45 20.19 -7.01
CA LEU A 27 -26.98 20.48 -5.67
C LEU A 27 -28.50 20.59 -5.66
N GLY A 28 -29.16 19.86 -4.75
CA GLY A 28 -30.54 20.10 -4.35
C GLY A 28 -30.66 21.25 -3.34
N GLY A 29 -31.86 21.81 -3.17
CA GLY A 29 -32.09 22.97 -2.28
C GLY A 29 -31.76 22.73 -0.80
N GLU A 30 -31.78 21.47 -0.35
CA GLU A 30 -31.48 21.05 1.03
C GLU A 30 -30.04 20.53 1.22
N ASP A 31 -29.23 20.52 0.16
CA ASP A 31 -27.88 19.97 0.21
C ASP A 31 -26.93 20.95 0.92
N LEU A 32 -26.12 20.46 1.85
CA LEU A 32 -25.14 21.30 2.55
C LEU A 32 -23.85 21.44 1.73
N VAL A 33 -23.40 22.68 1.48
CA VAL A 33 -22.05 22.95 0.94
C VAL A 33 -21.15 23.38 2.08
N LEU A 34 -20.04 22.67 2.28
CA LEU A 34 -19.05 22.98 3.30
C LEU A 34 -17.90 23.77 2.69
N LEU A 35 -17.66 24.98 3.20
CA LEU A 35 -16.51 25.82 2.88
C LEU A 35 -15.47 25.71 3.99
N LEU A 36 -14.36 25.05 3.70
CA LEU A 36 -13.18 24.93 4.57
C LEU A 36 -12.13 25.96 4.16
N THR A 37 -11.79 26.88 5.06
CA THR A 37 -10.83 27.97 4.77
C THR A 37 -9.73 28.05 5.83
N PRO A 38 -8.52 28.47 5.47
CA PRO A 38 -7.45 28.64 6.46
C PRO A 38 -7.75 29.84 7.34
N ALA A 39 -7.36 29.76 8.62
CA ALA A 39 -7.23 30.94 9.47
C ALA A 39 -6.01 31.75 9.01
N ALA A 40 -6.24 32.72 8.12
CA ALA A 40 -5.20 33.55 7.51
C ALA A 40 -5.31 35.01 7.94
N VAL A 41 -4.20 35.73 7.85
CA VAL A 41 -4.18 37.18 8.06
C VAL A 41 -4.75 37.88 6.80
N PRO A 42 -5.68 38.84 6.94
CA PRO A 42 -6.19 39.60 5.79
C PRO A 42 -5.09 40.32 5.01
N LEU A 43 -5.13 40.27 3.67
CA LEU A 43 -4.21 41.03 2.81
C LEU A 43 -4.50 42.53 2.82
N ASP A 44 -5.77 42.90 3.04
CA ASP A 44 -6.19 44.29 3.14
C ASP A 44 -5.96 44.80 4.56
N GLN A 45 -4.91 45.62 4.71
CA GLN A 45 -4.52 46.24 5.98
C GLN A 45 -5.55 47.26 6.50
N SER A 46 -6.55 47.64 5.70
CA SER A 46 -7.66 48.51 6.14
C SER A 46 -8.76 47.77 6.91
N LEU A 47 -8.79 46.43 6.82
CA LEU A 47 -9.69 45.59 7.59
C LEU A 47 -9.13 45.39 9.01
N ALA A 48 -10.01 45.41 10.01
CA ALA A 48 -9.59 45.12 11.38
C ALA A 48 -8.93 43.73 11.45
N ASN A 49 -7.82 43.61 12.20
CA ASN A 49 -7.01 42.40 12.42
C ASN A 49 -7.79 41.16 12.94
N THR A 50 -9.11 41.27 13.13
CA THR A 50 -10.02 40.24 13.62
C THR A 50 -11.06 39.78 12.60
N SER A 51 -11.04 40.31 11.37
CA SER A 51 -12.02 39.97 10.32
C SER A 51 -11.60 38.71 9.57
N ASP A 52 -12.53 37.77 9.35
CA ASP A 52 -12.27 36.58 8.54
C ASP A 52 -12.11 36.97 7.06
N PRO A 53 -10.91 36.78 6.45
CA PRO A 53 -10.67 37.20 5.08
C PRO A 53 -11.47 36.41 4.04
N PHE A 54 -12.04 35.25 4.40
CA PHE A 54 -12.82 34.41 3.49
C PHE A 54 -14.33 34.60 3.62
N GLU A 55 -14.79 35.45 4.55
CA GLU A 55 -16.20 35.83 4.66
C GLU A 55 -16.83 36.29 3.32
N PRO A 56 -16.13 37.06 2.45
CA PRO A 56 -16.66 37.45 1.14
C PRO A 56 -17.02 36.27 0.23
N LEU A 57 -16.25 35.17 0.26
CA LEU A 57 -16.53 33.96 -0.52
C LEU A 57 -17.81 33.28 -0.02
N GLY A 58 -17.91 33.07 1.30
CA GLY A 58 -19.11 32.49 1.92
C GLY A 58 -20.37 33.31 1.64
N LYS A 59 -20.30 34.64 1.78
CA LYS A 59 -21.41 35.56 1.46
C LYS A 59 -21.80 35.50 -0.01
N ALA A 60 -20.83 35.42 -0.93
CA ALA A 60 -21.11 35.35 -2.35
C ALA A 60 -21.79 34.03 -2.75
N LEU A 61 -21.30 32.89 -2.24
CA LEU A 61 -21.93 31.58 -2.46
C LEU A 61 -23.35 31.53 -1.88
N ALA A 62 -23.56 32.10 -0.68
CA ALA A 62 -24.86 32.12 0.00
C ALA A 62 -25.96 32.90 -0.75
N ARG A 63 -25.60 33.75 -1.73
CA ARG A 63 -26.57 34.42 -2.62
C ARG A 63 -27.23 33.45 -3.60
N THR A 64 -26.54 32.35 -3.92
CA THR A 64 -26.98 31.37 -4.92
C THR A 64 -27.44 30.06 -4.29
N HIS A 65 -26.94 29.71 -3.11
CA HIS A 65 -27.30 28.48 -2.41
C HIS A 65 -27.47 28.74 -0.91
N PRO A 66 -28.62 28.45 -0.27
CA PRO A 66 -28.91 28.89 1.09
C PRO A 66 -28.11 28.15 2.18
N LEU A 67 -27.62 26.93 1.91
CA LEU A 67 -26.97 26.07 2.89
C LEU A 67 -25.45 26.02 2.72
N ILE A 68 -24.79 27.17 2.88
CA ILE A 68 -23.34 27.26 2.97
C ILE A 68 -22.91 27.22 4.43
N ARG A 69 -22.08 26.24 4.80
CA ARG A 69 -21.44 26.19 6.12
C ARG A 69 -19.97 26.53 5.99
N HIS A 70 -19.56 27.61 6.61
CA HIS A 70 -18.16 28.04 6.66
C HIS A 70 -17.50 27.54 7.95
N VAL A 71 -16.39 26.82 7.82
CA VAL A 71 -15.61 26.29 8.96
C VAL A 71 -14.12 26.55 8.73
N PRO A 72 -13.47 27.37 9.57
CA PRO A 72 -12.04 27.63 9.43
C PRO A 72 -11.19 26.47 9.98
N TYR A 73 -10.05 26.20 9.34
CA TYR A 73 -9.01 25.29 9.83
C TYR A 73 -7.71 26.05 10.11
N THR A 74 -6.86 25.54 11.00
CA THR A 74 -5.54 26.14 11.29
C THR A 74 -4.43 25.12 11.07
N LYS A 75 -3.21 25.59 10.82
CA LYS A 75 -2.05 24.71 10.64
C LYS A 75 -1.72 23.90 11.90
N GLU A 76 -1.92 24.47 13.09
CA GLU A 76 -1.57 23.83 14.37
C GLU A 76 -2.57 22.72 14.76
N ARG A 77 -3.83 22.85 14.36
CA ARG A 77 -4.90 21.90 14.72
C ARG A 77 -5.30 20.98 13.58
N GLY A 78 -4.99 21.35 12.34
CA GLY A 78 -5.33 20.61 11.14
C GLY A 78 -6.83 20.28 11.01
N ILE A 79 -7.12 19.18 10.30
CA ILE A 79 -8.48 18.66 10.13
C ILE A 79 -8.88 17.83 11.35
N THR A 80 -9.52 18.48 12.31
CA THR A 80 -10.05 17.85 13.54
C THR A 80 -11.33 17.03 13.33
N GLY A 81 -11.73 16.24 14.33
CA GLY A 81 -12.99 15.47 14.32
C GLY A 81 -14.25 16.33 14.09
N THR A 82 -14.22 17.62 14.46
CA THR A 82 -15.31 18.55 14.15
C THR A 82 -15.42 18.81 12.65
N HIS A 83 -14.30 19.03 11.96
CA HIS A 83 -14.29 19.16 10.50
C HIS A 83 -14.80 17.89 9.83
N VAL A 84 -14.36 16.72 10.31
CA VAL A 84 -14.83 15.42 9.82
C VAL A 84 -16.35 15.28 9.94
N ALA A 85 -16.93 15.69 11.07
CA ALA A 85 -18.37 15.65 11.26
C ALA A 85 -19.13 16.56 10.28
N PHE A 86 -18.55 17.72 9.93
CA PHE A 86 -19.12 18.60 8.90
C PHE A 86 -18.96 18.02 7.49
N ILE A 87 -17.78 17.49 7.14
CA ILE A 87 -17.51 16.88 5.83
C ILE A 87 -18.50 15.74 5.56
N LYS A 88 -18.74 14.86 6.54
CA LYS A 88 -19.68 13.73 6.40
C LYS A 88 -21.13 14.15 6.15
N ARG A 89 -21.52 15.36 6.55
CA ARG A 89 -22.87 15.92 6.36
C ARG A 89 -23.00 16.76 5.08
N ALA A 90 -21.88 17.17 4.49
CA ALA A 90 -21.87 17.99 3.29
C ALA A 90 -22.12 17.14 2.04
N ARG A 91 -22.81 17.73 1.06
CA ARG A 91 -22.94 17.21 -0.30
C ARG A 91 -21.69 17.53 -1.13
N VAL A 92 -21.19 18.75 -1.00
CA VAL A 92 -19.97 19.24 -1.67
C VAL A 92 -19.07 19.92 -0.64
N VAL A 93 -17.77 19.69 -0.74
CA VAL A 93 -16.76 20.39 0.07
C VAL A 93 -15.93 21.29 -0.83
N ILE A 94 -15.75 22.54 -0.42
CA ILE A 94 -14.86 23.52 -1.05
C ILE A 94 -13.72 23.74 -0.06
N PHE A 95 -12.51 23.39 -0.45
CA PHE A 95 -11.31 23.59 0.35
C PHE A 95 -10.49 24.74 -0.25
N VAL A 96 -10.26 25.77 0.54
CA VAL A 96 -9.50 26.95 0.12
C VAL A 96 -8.08 26.86 0.67
N LEU A 97 -7.08 27.27 -0.11
CA LEU A 97 -5.71 27.46 0.37
C LEU A 97 -5.16 28.82 -0.08
N THR A 98 -4.15 29.33 0.63
CA THR A 98 -3.50 30.63 0.34
C THR A 98 -2.14 30.49 -0.33
N GLY A 99 -1.58 29.28 -0.42
CA GLY A 99 -0.28 29.05 -1.05
C GLY A 99 -0.15 27.64 -1.61
N PHE A 100 0.52 27.49 -2.75
CA PHE A 100 0.70 26.19 -3.41
C PHE A 100 2.16 25.69 -3.36
N SER A 101 3.12 26.60 -3.23
CA SER A 101 4.56 26.28 -3.24
C SER A 101 5.32 26.86 -2.03
N THR A 102 4.67 27.63 -1.17
CA THR A 102 5.24 28.11 0.09
C THR A 102 5.18 27.01 1.15
N GLU A 103 6.02 27.07 2.17
CA GLU A 103 6.00 26.10 3.29
C GLU A 103 4.60 26.00 3.93
N GLU A 104 3.98 27.15 4.22
CA GLU A 104 2.61 27.21 4.72
C GLU A 104 1.59 26.64 3.73
N GLY A 105 1.81 26.87 2.43
CA GLY A 105 1.00 26.30 1.37
C GLY A 105 1.08 24.78 1.27
N LEU A 106 2.28 24.22 1.44
CA LEU A 106 2.49 22.77 1.47
C LEU A 106 1.75 22.12 2.64
N ILE A 107 1.77 22.73 3.82
CA ILE A 107 0.98 22.28 4.98
C ILE A 107 -0.53 22.33 4.65
N GLN A 108 -1.01 23.42 4.05
CA GLN A 108 -2.42 23.52 3.66
C GLN A 108 -2.81 22.48 2.60
N LEU A 109 -1.90 22.14 1.67
CA LEU A 109 -2.09 21.06 0.71
C LEU A 109 -2.19 19.70 1.39
N GLU A 110 -1.35 19.41 2.38
CA GLU A 110 -1.47 18.19 3.19
C GLU A 110 -2.84 18.13 3.90
N LEU A 111 -3.31 19.24 4.47
CA LEU A 111 -4.64 19.33 5.08
C LEU A 111 -5.78 19.15 4.05
N ALA A 112 -5.61 19.67 2.82
CA ALA A 112 -6.54 19.45 1.72
C ALA A 112 -6.60 17.97 1.31
N GLU A 113 -5.48 17.26 1.33
CA GLU A 113 -5.43 15.81 1.09
C GLU A 113 -6.18 15.03 2.17
N VAL A 114 -5.98 15.39 3.46
CA VAL A 114 -6.74 14.80 4.57
C VAL A 114 -8.24 15.06 4.39
N ALA A 115 -8.64 16.29 4.07
CA ALA A 115 -10.05 16.62 3.80
C ALA A 115 -10.61 15.80 2.64
N ARG A 116 -9.85 15.58 1.57
CA ARG A 116 -10.22 14.74 0.42
C ARG A 116 -10.44 13.28 0.82
N GLU A 117 -9.59 12.72 1.68
CA GLU A 117 -9.76 11.35 2.17
C GLU A 117 -11.03 11.19 3.00
N VAL A 118 -11.35 12.19 3.82
CA VAL A 118 -12.59 12.20 4.64
C VAL A 118 -13.84 12.41 3.78
N CYS A 119 -13.72 13.02 2.60
CA CYS A 119 -14.85 13.19 1.67
C CYS A 119 -15.38 11.85 1.13
N GLU A 120 -14.55 10.81 1.08
CA GLU A 120 -14.86 9.51 0.46
C GLU A 120 -15.32 9.72 -1.00
N GLU A 121 -16.60 9.49 -1.32
CA GLU A 121 -17.18 9.69 -2.66
C GLU A 121 -17.76 11.10 -2.86
N ARG A 122 -17.67 11.99 -1.87
CA ARG A 122 -18.22 13.36 -1.96
C ARG A 122 -17.30 14.26 -2.80
N PRO A 123 -17.87 15.07 -3.71
CA PRO A 123 -17.07 16.01 -4.50
C PRO A 123 -16.31 17.03 -3.63
N LEU A 124 -15.03 17.23 -3.96
CA LEU A 124 -14.16 18.22 -3.34
C LEU A 124 -13.63 19.18 -4.40
N VAL A 125 -13.86 20.49 -4.21
CA VAL A 125 -13.24 21.54 -5.03
C VAL A 125 -12.07 22.15 -4.28
N LEU A 126 -10.90 22.21 -4.92
CA LEU A 126 -9.77 22.97 -4.40
C LEU A 126 -9.80 24.39 -4.98
N VAL A 127 -9.83 25.39 -4.12
CA VAL A 127 -9.68 26.81 -4.49
C VAL A 127 -8.30 27.28 -4.03
N ALA A 128 -7.43 27.54 -5.00
CA ALA A 128 -6.11 28.06 -4.75
C ALA A 128 -6.08 29.59 -4.91
N CYS A 129 -5.94 30.31 -3.79
CA CYS A 129 -5.79 31.77 -3.79
C CYS A 129 -4.33 32.19 -4.02
N CYS A 130 -3.70 31.59 -5.04
CA CYS A 130 -2.34 31.85 -5.48
C CYS A 130 -2.13 31.25 -6.87
N ASP A 131 -0.97 31.53 -7.50
CA ASP A 131 -0.58 30.90 -8.76
C ASP A 131 -0.29 29.41 -8.57
N VAL A 132 -0.87 28.60 -9.45
CA VAL A 132 -0.66 27.15 -9.48
C VAL A 132 0.00 26.75 -10.79
N SER A 133 1.16 26.09 -10.73
CA SER A 133 1.78 25.52 -11.91
C SER A 133 1.01 24.28 -12.39
N GLU A 134 0.93 24.03 -13.70
CA GLU A 134 0.25 22.84 -14.22
C GLU A 134 0.84 21.53 -13.66
N GLU A 135 2.17 21.49 -13.49
CA GLU A 135 2.87 20.35 -12.89
C GLU A 135 2.49 20.17 -11.42
N GLY A 136 2.43 21.26 -10.65
CA GLY A 136 2.00 21.26 -9.26
C GLY A 136 0.56 20.79 -9.11
N ALA A 137 -0.35 21.36 -9.90
CA ALA A 137 -1.76 20.99 -9.90
C ALA A 137 -1.96 19.49 -10.21
N ARG A 138 -1.21 18.94 -11.18
CA ARG A 138 -1.26 17.51 -11.55
C ARG A 138 -0.65 16.61 -10.48
N LYS A 139 0.39 17.06 -9.77
CA LYS A 139 1.08 16.29 -8.73
C LYS A 139 0.14 15.89 -7.59
N TYR A 140 -0.74 16.79 -7.15
CA TYR A 140 -1.64 16.53 -6.02
C TYR A 140 -2.98 15.88 -6.43
N GLY A 141 -3.32 15.92 -7.73
CA GLY A 141 -4.40 15.10 -8.29
C GLY A 141 -5.81 15.45 -7.78
N PHE A 142 -6.06 16.71 -7.42
CA PHE A 142 -7.40 17.17 -7.05
C PHE A 142 -8.32 17.19 -8.30
N PRO A 143 -9.56 16.68 -8.20
CA PRO A 143 -10.43 16.48 -9.35
C PRO A 143 -10.98 17.79 -9.93
N THR A 144 -11.18 18.83 -9.12
CA THR A 144 -11.54 20.18 -9.59
C THR A 144 -10.66 21.21 -8.91
N ILE A 145 -10.03 22.07 -9.70
CA ILE A 145 -9.16 23.13 -9.21
C ILE A 145 -9.54 24.47 -9.83
N ILE A 146 -9.80 25.44 -8.97
CA ILE A 146 -9.98 26.85 -9.35
C ILE A 146 -8.80 27.62 -8.77
N GLN A 147 -8.18 28.46 -9.58
CA GLN A 147 -7.14 29.39 -9.13
C GLN A 147 -7.64 30.83 -9.17
N CYS A 148 -7.17 31.66 -8.24
CA CYS A 148 -7.28 33.11 -8.29
C CYS A 148 -6.00 33.75 -7.72
N PRO A 149 -5.65 35.00 -8.12
CA PRO A 149 -4.40 35.66 -7.74
C PRO A 149 -4.17 35.77 -6.23
N GLY A 150 -5.26 35.82 -5.46
CA GLY A 150 -5.22 36.03 -4.02
C GLY A 150 -6.60 35.87 -3.40
N TYR A 151 -6.70 36.26 -2.14
CA TYR A 151 -7.94 36.18 -1.34
C TYR A 151 -8.49 37.56 -1.00
N PHE A 152 -8.34 38.54 -1.90
CA PHE A 152 -9.08 39.80 -1.82
C PHE A 152 -10.57 39.56 -2.12
N ALA A 153 -11.43 40.44 -1.63
CA ALA A 153 -12.89 40.29 -1.80
C ALA A 153 -13.32 40.16 -3.28
N ALA A 154 -12.66 40.86 -4.20
CA ALA A 154 -12.96 40.78 -5.64
C ALA A 154 -12.59 39.41 -6.24
N ASP A 155 -11.43 38.84 -5.85
CA ASP A 155 -10.98 37.54 -6.32
C ASP A 155 -11.90 36.43 -5.82
N LEU A 156 -12.25 36.47 -4.53
CA LEU A 156 -13.17 35.51 -3.90
C LEU A 156 -14.58 35.58 -4.49
N GLN A 157 -15.07 36.77 -4.84
CA GLN A 157 -16.34 36.94 -5.55
C GLN A 157 -16.28 36.33 -6.95
N ALA A 158 -15.16 36.48 -7.66
CA ALA A 158 -15.00 35.86 -8.97
C ALA A 158 -14.93 34.33 -8.90
N VAL A 159 -14.31 33.77 -7.86
CA VAL A 159 -14.37 32.32 -7.58
C VAL A 159 -15.82 31.88 -7.37
N ALA A 160 -16.59 32.60 -6.56
CA ALA A 160 -18.00 32.28 -6.35
C ALA A 160 -18.80 32.32 -7.66
N VAL A 161 -18.56 33.32 -8.52
CA VAL A 161 -19.19 33.40 -9.85
C VAL A 161 -18.79 32.22 -10.73
N LEU A 162 -17.54 31.76 -10.70
CA LEU A 162 -17.11 30.58 -11.45
C LEU A 162 -17.77 29.30 -10.93
N LEU A 163 -17.83 29.12 -9.61
CA LEU A 163 -18.48 27.98 -8.96
C LEU A 163 -19.98 27.89 -9.27
N THR A 164 -20.62 29.03 -9.55
CA THR A 164 -22.09 29.15 -9.62
C THR A 164 -22.64 29.62 -10.96
N GLY A 165 -21.76 29.99 -11.89
CA GLY A 165 -22.11 30.61 -13.16
C GLY A 165 -22.35 29.59 -14.28
N GLU A 166 -23.33 29.88 -15.13
CA GLU A 166 -23.65 29.06 -16.30
C GLU A 166 -22.42 28.87 -17.21
N ARG A 167 -22.18 27.63 -17.65
CA ARG A 167 -21.04 27.23 -18.48
C ARG A 167 -21.05 28.02 -19.79
N ARG A 168 -20.17 29.02 -19.92
CA ARG A 168 -19.88 29.62 -21.23
C ARG A 168 -19.02 28.64 -22.02
N THR A 169 -19.62 28.01 -23.02
CA THR A 169 -18.91 27.31 -24.10
C THR A 169 -18.07 28.32 -24.88
N THR A 170 -16.86 28.59 -24.39
CA THR A 170 -15.78 29.15 -25.20
C THR A 170 -14.82 28.02 -25.48
N GLU A 171 -14.94 27.46 -26.68
CA GLU A 171 -13.95 26.59 -27.30
C GLU A 171 -12.60 27.34 -27.32
N ALA A 172 -11.70 26.98 -26.41
CA ALA A 172 -10.32 27.41 -26.48
C ALA A 172 -9.58 26.46 -27.41
N THR A 173 -9.31 26.95 -28.62
CA THR A 173 -8.49 26.33 -29.65
C THR A 173 -7.15 25.89 -29.06
N GLN A 174 -6.95 24.57 -28.93
CA GLN A 174 -5.66 24.00 -28.56
C GLN A 174 -4.68 24.16 -29.72
N THR A 175 -3.69 25.04 -29.56
CA THR A 175 -2.50 25.05 -30.41
C THR A 175 -1.70 23.78 -30.16
N THR A 176 -1.68 22.93 -31.19
CA THR A 176 -0.90 21.70 -31.29
C THR A 176 0.60 21.97 -31.16
N GLY A 177 1.16 21.69 -29.98
CA GLY A 177 2.58 21.40 -29.81
C GLY A 177 2.81 19.91 -30.06
N ASN A 178 3.68 19.59 -31.02
CA ASN A 178 4.05 18.23 -31.42
C ASN A 178 4.83 17.48 -30.32
N SER A 179 4.13 17.06 -29.28
CA SER A 179 4.56 16.03 -28.34
C SER A 179 3.44 14.99 -28.25
N PRO A 180 3.75 13.68 -28.30
CA PRO A 180 2.72 12.65 -28.18
C PRO A 180 1.95 12.86 -26.86
N PRO A 181 0.61 12.76 -26.88
CA PRO A 181 -0.21 13.04 -25.71
C PRO A 181 0.20 12.10 -24.56
N PRO A 182 0.39 12.62 -23.33
CA PRO A 182 0.66 11.76 -22.18
C PRO A 182 -0.54 10.83 -21.99
N LEU A 183 -0.28 9.52 -21.91
CA LEU A 183 -1.28 8.49 -21.62
C LEU A 183 -2.00 8.83 -20.31
N THR A 184 -3.18 9.45 -20.39
CA THR A 184 -4.11 9.65 -19.27
C THR A 184 -4.86 8.35 -19.01
N CYS A 185 -4.14 7.33 -18.53
CA CYS A 185 -4.77 6.10 -18.06
C CYS A 185 -5.17 6.29 -16.59
N PRO A 186 -6.46 6.31 -16.23
CA PRO A 186 -6.89 6.50 -14.85
C PRO A 186 -6.45 5.31 -13.98
N LEU A 187 -6.07 5.60 -12.74
CA LEU A 187 -5.81 4.56 -11.74
C LEU A 187 -7.11 4.18 -11.05
N LEU A 188 -7.55 2.94 -11.27
CA LEU A 188 -8.81 2.43 -10.75
C LEU A 188 -8.57 1.58 -9.50
N LYS A 189 -9.47 1.71 -8.52
CA LYS A 189 -9.53 0.78 -7.39
C LYS A 189 -10.01 -0.58 -7.93
N TRP A 190 -9.28 -1.62 -7.57
CA TRP A 190 -9.64 -2.98 -7.93
C TRP A 190 -10.89 -3.43 -7.18
N ASP A 191 -11.81 -4.03 -7.92
CA ASP A 191 -13.03 -4.62 -7.41
C ASP A 191 -13.03 -6.14 -7.63
N TYR A 192 -13.34 -6.90 -6.58
CA TYR A 192 -13.24 -8.36 -6.62
C TYR A 192 -14.16 -8.97 -7.69
N ASP A 193 -15.43 -8.57 -7.70
CA ASP A 193 -16.45 -9.19 -8.53
C ASP A 193 -16.27 -8.82 -10.01
N ARG A 194 -15.85 -7.58 -10.27
CA ARG A 194 -15.63 -7.06 -11.62
C ARG A 194 -14.26 -7.45 -12.19
N ASP A 195 -13.18 -7.28 -11.44
CA ASP A 195 -11.83 -7.22 -11.99
C ASP A 195 -11.06 -8.54 -11.87
N LEU A 196 -11.49 -9.50 -11.05
CA LEU A 196 -10.78 -10.78 -10.85
C LEU A 196 -10.52 -11.57 -12.16
N PRO A 197 -11.48 -11.70 -13.10
CA PRO A 197 -11.24 -12.43 -14.35
C PRO A 197 -10.10 -11.82 -15.18
N GLU A 198 -10.06 -10.49 -15.29
CA GLU A 198 -9.04 -9.77 -16.06
C GLU A 198 -7.70 -9.73 -15.32
N THR A 199 -7.70 -9.61 -13.99
CA THR A 199 -6.49 -9.74 -13.17
C THR A 199 -5.86 -11.13 -13.34
N HIS A 200 -6.67 -12.19 -13.34
CA HIS A 200 -6.19 -13.56 -13.54
C HIS A 200 -5.59 -13.76 -14.93
N ALA A 201 -6.25 -13.25 -15.98
CA ALA A 201 -5.71 -13.29 -17.34
C ALA A 201 -4.39 -12.52 -17.46
N LEU A 202 -4.30 -11.33 -16.86
CA LEU A 202 -3.08 -10.51 -16.86
C LEU A 202 -1.94 -11.20 -16.09
N TRP A 203 -2.25 -11.86 -14.97
CA TRP A 203 -1.32 -12.64 -14.16
C TRP A 203 -0.69 -13.76 -14.99
N GLU A 204 -1.50 -14.59 -15.65
CA GLU A 204 -1.02 -15.70 -16.48
C GLU A 204 -0.21 -15.21 -17.70
N ALA A 205 -0.62 -14.09 -18.30
CA ALA A 205 0.07 -13.50 -19.45
C ALA A 205 1.42 -12.87 -19.09
N CYS A 206 1.60 -12.40 -17.85
CA CYS A 206 2.80 -11.67 -17.43
C CYS A 206 3.81 -12.51 -16.66
N LEU A 207 3.36 -13.55 -15.94
CA LEU A 207 4.22 -14.35 -15.08
C LEU A 207 4.54 -15.72 -15.70
N PRO A 208 5.72 -16.30 -15.39
CA PRO A 208 6.06 -17.67 -15.75
C PRO A 208 5.01 -18.68 -15.27
N SER A 209 4.82 -19.75 -16.03
CA SER A 209 3.81 -20.79 -15.75
C SER A 209 3.92 -21.42 -14.36
N LYS A 210 5.13 -21.51 -13.81
CA LYS A 210 5.38 -22.00 -12.44
C LYS A 210 4.71 -21.15 -11.34
N PHE A 211 4.31 -19.91 -11.64
CA PHE A 211 3.61 -19.01 -10.73
C PHE A 211 2.13 -18.82 -11.10
N HIS A 212 1.60 -19.63 -12.03
CA HIS A 212 0.18 -19.59 -12.35
C HIS A 212 -0.63 -20.17 -11.20
N LEU A 213 -1.67 -19.45 -10.81
CA LEU A 213 -2.64 -19.88 -9.82
C LEU A 213 -3.99 -19.98 -10.52
N ASN A 214 -4.81 -20.94 -10.11
CA ASN A 214 -6.20 -20.94 -10.56
C ASN A 214 -6.91 -19.67 -10.03
N ARG A 215 -7.94 -19.23 -10.75
CA ARG A 215 -8.66 -17.99 -10.46
C ARG A 215 -9.22 -17.91 -9.04
N SER A 216 -9.73 -19.02 -8.51
CA SER A 216 -10.30 -19.08 -7.17
C SER A 216 -9.24 -18.85 -6.10
N THR A 217 -8.09 -19.52 -6.21
CA THR A 217 -6.95 -19.38 -5.29
C THR A 217 -6.36 -17.97 -5.36
N LEU A 218 -6.18 -17.42 -6.56
CA LEU A 218 -5.73 -16.03 -6.72
C LEU A 218 -6.73 -15.07 -6.08
N GLY A 219 -8.03 -15.25 -6.32
CA GLY A 219 -9.09 -14.44 -5.73
C GLY A 219 -9.09 -14.47 -4.21
N SER A 220 -8.95 -15.64 -3.58
CA SER A 220 -8.92 -15.76 -2.11
C SER A 220 -7.70 -15.10 -1.46
N LEU A 221 -6.58 -15.01 -2.19
CA LEU A 221 -5.39 -14.31 -1.72
C LEU A 221 -5.53 -12.79 -1.86
N LEU A 222 -6.16 -12.32 -2.93
CA LEU A 222 -6.38 -10.89 -3.18
C LEU A 222 -7.48 -10.29 -2.29
N LYS A 223 -8.57 -11.04 -2.03
CA LYS A 223 -9.69 -10.56 -1.21
C LYS A 223 -9.36 -10.62 0.27
N ARG A 224 -8.73 -9.57 0.82
CA ARG A 224 -8.46 -9.41 2.25
C ARG A 224 -9.06 -8.12 2.80
N ASP A 225 -10.23 -8.24 3.40
CA ASP A 225 -10.96 -7.11 3.95
C ASP A 225 -10.12 -6.35 4.99
N GLY A 226 -10.10 -5.02 4.89
CA GLY A 226 -9.36 -4.14 5.79
C GLY A 226 -7.85 -3.99 5.52
N TYR A 227 -7.23 -4.92 4.78
CA TYR A 227 -5.78 -4.95 4.56
C TYR A 227 -5.37 -4.86 3.09
N ALA A 228 -6.24 -5.23 2.14
CA ALA A 228 -5.96 -5.19 0.71
C ALA A 228 -6.45 -3.89 0.03
N MET A 229 -5.58 -3.24 -0.75
CA MET A 229 -5.92 -2.04 -1.54
C MET A 229 -5.33 -2.12 -2.94
N HIS A 230 -5.87 -3.01 -3.76
CA HIS A 230 -5.30 -3.26 -5.09
C HIS A 230 -5.74 -2.20 -6.10
N TYR A 231 -4.92 -2.04 -7.15
CA TYR A 231 -5.17 -1.05 -8.18
C TYR A 231 -4.96 -1.61 -9.58
N MET A 232 -5.72 -1.07 -10.53
CA MET A 232 -5.72 -1.48 -11.92
C MET A 232 -5.61 -0.27 -12.84
N VAL A 233 -5.00 -0.50 -14.00
CA VAL A 233 -4.95 0.45 -15.11
C VAL A 233 -5.59 -0.22 -16.31
N ARG A 234 -6.51 0.48 -16.96
CA ARG A 234 -7.23 0.02 -18.16
C ARG A 234 -6.84 0.86 -19.38
N GLU A 235 -6.86 0.23 -20.54
CA GLU A 235 -6.65 0.92 -21.81
C GLU A 235 -7.79 1.91 -22.06
N PRO A 236 -7.50 3.19 -22.38
CA PRO A 236 -8.55 4.21 -22.54
C PRO A 236 -9.59 3.90 -23.62
N HIS A 237 -9.20 3.18 -24.68
CA HIS A 237 -10.06 2.97 -25.86
C HIS A 237 -10.88 1.67 -25.79
N LYS A 238 -10.28 0.56 -25.32
CA LYS A 238 -10.96 -0.74 -25.25
C LYS A 238 -11.42 -1.11 -23.84
N GLY A 239 -10.98 -0.39 -22.82
CA GLY A 239 -11.30 -0.67 -21.42
C GLY A 239 -10.62 -1.92 -20.85
N GLN A 240 -9.78 -2.63 -21.61
CA GLN A 240 -9.10 -3.85 -21.15
C GLN A 240 -8.09 -3.53 -20.05
N ALA A 241 -7.97 -4.39 -19.03
CA ALA A 241 -6.91 -4.30 -18.03
C ALA A 241 -5.51 -4.47 -18.66
N ILE A 242 -4.66 -3.45 -18.51
CA ILE A 242 -3.29 -3.42 -19.05
C ILE A 242 -2.22 -3.35 -17.95
N GLY A 243 -2.61 -3.01 -16.72
CA GLY A 243 -1.72 -3.00 -15.56
C GLY A 243 -2.47 -3.34 -14.28
N PHE A 244 -1.79 -4.03 -13.36
CA PHE A 244 -2.34 -4.41 -12.06
C PHE A 244 -1.26 -4.35 -10.98
N CYS A 245 -1.63 -3.86 -9.81
CA CYS A 245 -0.76 -3.80 -8.63
C CYS A 245 -1.51 -4.34 -7.41
N ALA A 246 -1.04 -5.47 -6.89
CA ALA A 246 -1.51 -6.03 -5.64
C ALA A 246 -0.78 -5.37 -4.46
N THR A 247 -1.53 -5.04 -3.41
CA THR A 247 -0.99 -4.41 -2.20
C THR A 247 -1.67 -4.92 -0.94
N PHE A 248 -0.91 -4.95 0.15
CA PHE A 248 -1.42 -5.30 1.47
C PHE A 248 -0.81 -4.40 2.54
N THR A 249 -1.51 -4.22 3.66
CA THR A 249 -0.93 -3.72 4.91
C THR A 249 -0.86 -4.83 5.96
N THR A 250 0.23 -4.87 6.72
CA THR A 250 0.45 -5.85 7.80
C THR A 250 1.08 -5.17 9.01
N PHE A 251 0.76 -5.63 10.22
CA PHE A 251 1.37 -5.07 11.43
C PHE A 251 2.86 -5.41 11.52
N THR A 252 3.63 -4.47 12.08
CA THR A 252 5.06 -4.65 12.31
C THR A 252 5.33 -5.57 13.50
N ASP A 253 4.47 -5.53 14.52
CA ASP A 253 4.65 -6.25 15.79
C ASP A 253 3.33 -6.30 16.58
N SER A 254 3.43 -6.80 17.82
CA SER A 254 2.33 -6.93 18.76
C SER A 254 1.70 -5.61 19.24
N SER A 255 2.30 -4.45 18.97
CA SER A 255 1.74 -3.15 19.42
C SER A 255 0.47 -2.77 18.66
N GLY A 256 0.36 -3.22 17.41
CA GLY A 256 -0.74 -2.82 16.52
C GLY A 256 -0.64 -1.38 15.99
N ASP A 257 0.41 -0.63 16.33
CA ASP A 257 0.55 0.77 15.96
C ASP A 257 1.31 0.96 14.63
N GLY A 258 2.27 0.08 14.37
CA GLY A 258 3.10 0.11 13.16
C GLY A 258 2.57 -0.82 12.06
N LEU A 259 2.57 -0.32 10.82
CA LEU A 259 2.19 -1.05 9.62
C LEU A 259 3.32 -1.05 8.58
N ILE A 260 3.26 -2.05 7.71
CA ILE A 260 4.06 -2.14 6.49
C ILE A 260 3.13 -2.16 5.30
N GLY A 261 3.36 -1.27 4.34
CA GLY A 261 2.77 -1.33 3.02
C GLY A 261 3.53 -2.30 2.13
N SER A 262 2.87 -3.29 1.57
CA SER A 262 3.46 -4.26 0.65
C SER A 262 3.02 -3.94 -0.78
N VAL A 263 3.97 -3.86 -1.72
CA VAL A 263 3.70 -3.97 -3.15
C VAL A 263 3.92 -5.44 -3.52
N ALA A 264 2.87 -6.24 -3.35
CA ALA A 264 2.94 -7.69 -3.43
C ALA A 264 3.24 -8.21 -4.84
N ALA A 265 2.68 -7.55 -5.85
CA ALA A 265 2.96 -7.79 -7.25
C ALA A 265 2.65 -6.54 -8.07
N ILE A 266 3.44 -6.27 -9.10
CA ILE A 266 3.15 -5.26 -10.12
C ILE A 266 3.39 -5.88 -11.49
N ILE A 267 2.35 -5.87 -12.32
CA ILE A 267 2.39 -6.46 -13.66
C ILE A 267 1.83 -5.48 -14.69
N VAL A 268 2.45 -5.46 -15.86
CA VAL A 268 2.01 -4.69 -17.02
C VAL A 268 2.04 -5.62 -18.23
N HIS A 269 0.93 -5.60 -18.97
CA HIS A 269 0.76 -6.41 -20.17
C HIS A 269 1.92 -6.17 -21.14
N LYS A 270 2.46 -7.24 -21.73
CA LYS A 270 3.70 -7.20 -22.53
C LYS A 270 3.68 -6.14 -23.64
N ASP A 271 2.53 -5.99 -24.32
CA ASP A 271 2.36 -5.07 -25.45
C ASP A 271 2.28 -3.60 -25.02
N PHE A 272 2.14 -3.34 -23.71
CA PHE A 272 2.05 -2.01 -23.13
C PHE A 272 3.26 -1.65 -22.25
N ARG A 273 4.30 -2.49 -22.24
CA ARG A 273 5.56 -2.20 -21.54
C ARG A 273 6.34 -1.10 -22.28
N GLY A 274 7.21 -0.40 -21.54
CA GLY A 274 7.98 0.73 -22.09
C GLY A 274 7.20 2.04 -22.26
N GLN A 275 5.90 2.05 -21.99
CA GLN A 275 5.03 3.24 -22.16
C GLN A 275 4.79 4.02 -20.85
N GLY A 276 5.61 3.80 -19.82
CA GLY A 276 5.49 4.50 -18.53
C GLY A 276 4.41 3.97 -17.57
N ILE A 277 3.53 3.06 -17.99
CA ILE A 277 2.41 2.52 -17.18
C ILE A 277 2.89 1.94 -15.85
N GLY A 278 3.93 1.11 -15.84
CA GLY A 278 4.45 0.53 -14.61
C GLY A 278 5.00 1.59 -13.65
N GLY A 279 5.59 2.66 -14.20
CA GLY A 279 6.12 3.77 -13.41
C GLY A 279 5.02 4.60 -12.78
N PHE A 280 3.98 4.92 -13.56
CA PHE A 280 2.77 5.57 -13.09
C PHE A 280 2.09 4.75 -11.99
N LEU A 281 1.83 3.47 -12.25
CA LEU A 281 1.18 2.55 -11.32
C LEU A 281 1.96 2.43 -10.02
N LEU A 282 3.26 2.13 -10.07
CA LEU A 282 4.08 2.03 -8.86
C LEU A 282 4.12 3.34 -8.08
N GLY A 283 4.33 4.47 -8.76
CA GLY A 283 4.43 5.78 -8.12
C GLY A 283 3.16 6.16 -7.35
N GLN A 284 2.00 6.00 -8.00
CA GLN A 284 0.71 6.28 -7.39
C GLN A 284 0.41 5.33 -6.21
N VAL A 285 0.69 4.04 -6.37
CA VAL A 285 0.44 3.04 -5.32
C VAL A 285 1.33 3.28 -4.11
N VAL A 286 2.61 3.54 -4.30
CA VAL A 286 3.54 3.85 -3.21
C VAL A 286 3.11 5.12 -2.49
N SER A 287 2.69 6.16 -3.21
CA SER A 287 2.15 7.38 -2.61
C SER A 287 0.94 7.09 -1.72
N ARG A 288 -0.02 6.28 -2.20
CA ARG A 288 -1.20 5.88 -1.41
C ARG A 288 -0.84 5.05 -0.18
N LEU A 289 0.09 4.11 -0.30
CA LEU A 289 0.55 3.31 0.86
C LEU A 289 1.19 4.19 1.94
N LYS A 290 1.98 5.20 1.55
CA LYS A 290 2.60 6.15 2.51
C LYS A 290 1.58 6.98 3.29
N ARG A 291 0.38 7.20 2.73
CA ARG A 291 -0.69 7.99 3.39
C ARG A 291 -1.46 7.19 4.44
N ILE A 292 -1.35 5.85 4.43
CA ILE A 292 -2.04 5.01 5.40
C ILE A 292 -1.40 5.21 6.78
N ARG A 293 -2.19 5.66 7.76
CA ARG A 293 -1.74 5.83 9.14
C ARG A 293 -1.07 4.56 9.66
N GLY A 294 0.11 4.73 10.25
CA GLY A 294 0.91 3.62 10.79
C GLY A 294 1.89 3.02 9.78
N VAL A 295 1.75 3.25 8.46
CA VAL A 295 2.70 2.72 7.47
C VAL A 295 4.02 3.48 7.55
N GLY A 296 4.99 2.89 8.26
CA GLY A 296 6.35 3.42 8.37
C GLY A 296 7.33 2.78 7.38
N ILE A 297 6.94 1.68 6.74
CA ILE A 297 7.80 0.86 5.87
C ILE A 297 7.02 0.43 4.64
N ILE A 298 7.62 0.49 3.46
CA ILE A 298 7.07 -0.08 2.23
C ILE A 298 8.03 -1.13 1.67
N GLN A 299 7.52 -2.31 1.31
CA GLN A 299 8.34 -3.41 0.77
C GLN A 299 7.89 -3.86 -0.63
N LEU A 300 8.81 -4.47 -1.37
CA LEU A 300 8.49 -5.22 -2.60
C LEU A 300 8.27 -6.70 -2.26
N GLY A 301 7.20 -7.28 -2.79
CA GLY A 301 6.64 -8.53 -2.30
C GLY A 301 5.75 -8.31 -1.08
N SER A 302 5.24 -9.40 -0.51
CA SER A 302 4.39 -9.37 0.69
C SER A 302 4.78 -10.46 1.67
N THR A 303 4.59 -10.21 2.98
CA THR A 303 4.81 -11.24 3.99
C THR A 303 3.66 -12.24 3.99
N PHE A 304 2.42 -11.76 4.21
CA PHE A 304 1.18 -12.53 4.19
C PHE A 304 0.00 -11.62 3.79
N PRO A 305 -0.93 -12.07 2.92
CA PRO A 305 -0.81 -13.25 2.08
C PRO A 305 0.40 -13.12 1.14
N ARG A 306 1.10 -14.22 0.89
CA ARG A 306 2.38 -14.25 0.20
C ARG A 306 2.20 -14.61 -1.26
N LEU A 307 1.78 -13.62 -2.04
CA LEU A 307 1.73 -13.76 -3.49
C LEU A 307 3.13 -13.93 -4.06
N LEU A 308 4.09 -13.09 -3.70
CA LEU A 308 5.49 -13.23 -4.04
C LEU A 308 6.30 -12.73 -2.85
N TYR A 309 7.37 -13.43 -2.47
CA TYR A 309 8.21 -12.97 -1.35
C TYR A 309 8.95 -11.66 -1.68
N GLY A 310 9.24 -11.46 -2.97
CA GLY A 310 9.96 -10.31 -3.50
C GLY A 310 9.98 -10.34 -5.04
N LEU A 311 10.90 -9.59 -5.65
CA LEU A 311 11.10 -9.58 -7.09
C LEU A 311 11.62 -10.93 -7.58
N LEU A 312 11.05 -11.47 -8.66
CA LEU A 312 11.48 -12.74 -9.25
C LEU A 312 12.80 -12.56 -9.98
N VAL A 313 13.82 -13.32 -9.64
CA VAL A 313 15.15 -13.25 -10.26
C VAL A 313 15.43 -14.56 -11.01
N PRO A 314 15.91 -14.53 -12.27
CA PRO A 314 16.35 -13.35 -13.06
C PRO A 314 15.25 -12.68 -13.90
N GLU A 315 13.99 -13.06 -13.76
CA GLU A 315 12.90 -12.62 -14.64
C GLU A 315 12.57 -11.11 -14.53
N THR A 316 13.00 -10.44 -13.46
CA THR A 316 12.73 -9.02 -13.19
C THR A 316 13.95 -8.13 -13.47
N ASP A 317 13.71 -7.00 -14.15
CA ASP A 317 14.68 -5.91 -14.28
C ASP A 317 14.81 -5.14 -12.94
N THR A 318 15.84 -5.47 -12.17
CA THR A 318 16.12 -4.82 -10.88
C THR A 318 16.55 -3.36 -11.04
N GLU A 319 17.19 -3.01 -12.16
CA GLU A 319 17.65 -1.65 -12.45
C GLU A 319 16.47 -0.67 -12.57
N TRP A 320 15.34 -1.15 -13.10
CA TRP A 320 14.09 -0.38 -13.15
C TRP A 320 13.63 0.10 -11.78
N PHE A 321 13.79 -0.73 -10.74
CA PHE A 321 13.45 -0.37 -9.37
C PHE A 321 14.56 0.49 -8.71
N GLU A 322 15.83 0.21 -8.96
CA GLU A 322 16.96 1.02 -8.45
C GLU A 322 16.84 2.47 -8.90
N LYS A 323 16.54 2.71 -10.18
CA LYS A 323 16.30 4.06 -10.76
C LYS A 323 15.13 4.80 -10.08
N ARG A 324 14.30 4.09 -9.32
CA ARG A 324 13.15 4.63 -8.56
C ARG A 324 13.43 4.64 -7.05
N GLY A 325 14.70 4.57 -6.66
CA GLY A 325 15.19 4.72 -5.29
C GLY A 325 15.04 3.47 -4.42
N TRP A 326 14.77 2.29 -4.99
CA TRP A 326 14.80 1.05 -4.23
C TRP A 326 16.24 0.57 -4.06
N ASN A 327 16.66 0.27 -2.84
CA ASN A 327 18.02 -0.21 -2.59
C ASN A 327 18.12 -1.71 -2.89
N MET A 328 18.74 -2.05 -4.01
CA MET A 328 18.94 -3.44 -4.44
C MET A 328 20.29 -4.04 -4.05
N LYS A 329 21.15 -3.31 -3.32
CA LYS A 329 22.48 -3.77 -2.93
C LYS A 329 22.46 -4.48 -1.58
N GLU A 330 23.08 -5.66 -1.50
CA GLU A 330 23.26 -6.44 -0.27
C GLU A 330 24.33 -5.80 0.62
N SER A 331 23.95 -4.91 1.53
CA SER A 331 24.91 -4.26 2.43
C SER A 331 24.47 -4.11 3.89
N THR A 332 23.16 -4.08 4.21
CA THR A 332 22.65 -3.99 5.60
C THR A 332 21.33 -4.74 5.78
N PRO A 333 20.89 -5.04 7.04
CA PRO A 333 19.54 -5.50 7.33
C PRO A 333 18.48 -4.50 6.80
N GLY A 334 17.48 -4.99 6.06
CA GLY A 334 16.46 -4.16 5.40
C GLY A 334 16.74 -3.83 3.93
N ASN A 335 17.97 -4.01 3.44
CA ASN A 335 18.29 -3.90 2.01
C ASN A 335 18.02 -5.23 1.28
N SER A 336 17.92 -5.15 -0.06
CA SER A 336 17.76 -6.32 -0.94
C SER A 336 18.63 -7.47 -0.50
N ARG A 337 18.00 -8.61 -0.23
CA ARG A 337 18.63 -9.86 0.17
C ARG A 337 17.99 -10.98 -0.63
N GLN A 338 18.82 -11.81 -1.25
CA GLN A 338 18.32 -12.96 -1.99
C GLN A 338 17.67 -13.97 -1.03
N VAL A 339 16.48 -14.43 -1.41
CA VAL A 339 15.70 -15.46 -0.73
C VAL A 339 15.34 -16.55 -1.73
N PHE A 340 15.13 -17.76 -1.21
CA PHE A 340 14.84 -18.93 -2.02
C PHE A 340 13.65 -19.68 -1.45
N ASP A 341 12.81 -20.17 -2.36
CA ASP A 341 11.81 -21.17 -2.07
C ASP A 341 12.41 -22.54 -2.36
N TRP A 342 12.32 -23.45 -1.40
CA TRP A 342 12.96 -24.76 -1.47
C TRP A 342 11.93 -25.87 -1.49
N LEU A 343 12.16 -26.89 -2.30
CA LEU A 343 11.35 -28.09 -2.37
C LEU A 343 12.20 -29.32 -2.02
N LEU A 344 11.68 -30.14 -1.11
CA LEU A 344 12.20 -31.45 -0.77
C LEU A 344 11.14 -32.50 -1.04
N ARG A 345 11.49 -33.57 -1.76
CA ARG A 345 10.67 -34.78 -1.86
C ARG A 345 11.23 -35.83 -0.93
N PHE A 346 10.37 -36.46 -0.13
CA PHE A 346 10.81 -37.38 0.92
C PHE A 346 11.36 -38.69 0.36
N ALA A 347 10.84 -39.13 -0.79
CA ALA A 347 11.27 -40.37 -1.45
C ALA A 347 12.73 -40.29 -1.94
N ASP A 348 13.20 -39.10 -2.30
CA ASP A 348 14.51 -38.91 -2.91
C ASP A 348 15.63 -39.02 -1.86
N HIS A 349 15.31 -38.84 -0.57
CA HIS A 349 16.30 -38.71 0.49
C HIS A 349 15.86 -39.39 1.80
N PRO A 350 16.57 -40.41 2.30
CA PRO A 350 16.31 -40.98 3.62
C PRO A 350 16.58 -39.96 4.73
N VAL A 351 15.92 -40.15 5.88
CA VAL A 351 16.13 -39.28 7.06
C VAL A 351 17.54 -39.55 7.61
N PRO A 352 18.41 -38.54 7.74
CA PRO A 352 19.72 -38.72 8.33
C PRO A 352 19.59 -39.03 9.83
N ASP A 353 20.37 -40.00 10.31
CA ASP A 353 20.48 -40.27 11.74
C ASP A 353 21.39 -39.23 12.41
N LEU A 354 20.82 -38.41 13.28
CA LEU A 354 21.50 -37.31 13.95
C LEU A 354 21.28 -37.42 15.46
N ALA A 355 22.34 -37.73 16.23
CA ALA A 355 22.30 -37.76 17.70
C ALA A 355 21.67 -36.48 18.28
N SER A 356 20.81 -36.54 19.31
CA SER A 356 19.97 -35.40 19.75
C SER A 356 20.71 -34.09 20.00
N ALA A 357 21.99 -34.14 20.38
CA ALA A 357 22.81 -32.99 20.74
C ALA A 357 22.17 -32.11 21.84
N GLY A 358 21.37 -32.71 22.73
CA GLY A 358 20.65 -32.01 23.79
C GLY A 358 19.39 -31.27 23.32
N LEU A 359 19.03 -31.38 22.04
CA LEU A 359 17.86 -30.72 21.46
C LEU A 359 16.69 -31.70 21.35
N THR A 360 15.50 -31.21 21.68
CA THR A 360 14.23 -31.93 21.52
C THR A 360 13.29 -31.13 20.63
N PHE A 361 12.66 -31.79 19.66
CA PHE A 361 11.68 -31.17 18.77
C PHE A 361 10.33 -31.87 18.90
N ARG A 362 9.26 -31.10 19.05
CA ARG A 362 7.90 -31.63 19.24
C ARG A 362 6.84 -30.64 18.76
N PRO A 363 5.58 -31.07 18.57
CA PRO A 363 4.46 -30.15 18.42
C PRO A 363 4.36 -29.19 19.61
N CYS A 364 3.93 -27.97 19.32
CA CYS A 364 3.69 -26.92 20.29
C CYS A 364 2.56 -27.29 21.25
N GLN A 365 2.73 -26.94 22.51
CA GLN A 365 1.76 -27.14 23.58
C GLN A 365 1.33 -25.79 24.16
N LEU A 366 0.22 -25.78 24.88
CA LEU A 366 -0.32 -24.56 25.49
C LEU A 366 0.71 -23.87 26.41
N THR A 367 1.55 -24.64 27.09
CA THR A 367 2.63 -24.14 27.95
C THR A 367 3.74 -23.40 27.20
N ASP A 368 3.85 -23.60 25.88
CA ASP A 368 4.84 -22.92 25.04
C ASP A 368 4.33 -21.57 24.51
N TYR A 369 3.03 -21.27 24.66
CA TYR A 369 2.37 -20.14 24.00
C TYR A 369 3.12 -18.82 24.18
N GLN A 370 3.37 -18.43 25.43
CA GLN A 370 4.04 -17.17 25.74
C GLN A 370 5.45 -17.15 25.15
N LYS A 371 6.20 -18.24 25.30
CA LYS A 371 7.59 -18.35 24.80
C LYS A 371 7.64 -18.22 23.27
N VAL A 372 6.72 -18.85 22.54
CA VAL A 372 6.67 -18.80 21.07
C VAL A 372 6.32 -17.40 20.58
N VAL A 373 5.29 -16.78 21.17
CA VAL A 373 4.84 -15.45 20.78
C VAL A 373 5.91 -14.39 21.06
N GLU A 374 6.55 -14.44 22.23
CA GLU A 374 7.66 -13.54 22.59
C GLU A 374 8.86 -13.70 21.66
N MET A 375 9.27 -14.95 21.38
CA MET A 375 10.36 -15.25 20.47
C MET A 375 10.06 -14.75 19.06
N ALA A 376 8.85 -15.01 18.54
CA ALA A 376 8.42 -14.55 17.22
C ALA A 376 8.40 -13.02 17.14
N ASN A 377 7.89 -12.33 18.17
CA ASN A 377 7.85 -10.87 18.21
C ASN A 377 9.29 -10.29 18.16
N LYS A 378 10.17 -10.76 19.05
CA LYS A 378 11.55 -10.28 19.16
C LYS A 378 12.37 -10.54 17.91
N GLU A 379 12.31 -11.75 17.36
CA GLU A 379 13.06 -12.12 16.16
C GLU A 379 12.50 -11.43 14.90
N SER A 380 11.18 -11.21 14.82
CA SER A 380 10.57 -10.48 13.71
C SER A 380 11.03 -9.02 13.66
N GLN A 381 11.12 -8.33 14.81
CA GLN A 381 11.64 -6.96 14.89
C GLN A 381 13.13 -6.91 14.52
N LYS A 382 13.95 -7.81 15.10
CA LYS A 382 15.41 -7.86 14.86
C LYS A 382 15.76 -8.13 13.40
N LYS A 383 15.04 -9.04 12.75
CA LYS A 383 15.33 -9.47 11.37
C LYS A 383 14.54 -8.70 10.32
N TYR A 384 13.72 -7.74 10.74
CA TYR A 384 12.70 -7.11 9.89
C TYR A 384 11.79 -8.17 9.23
N GLY A 385 11.58 -9.31 9.90
CA GLY A 385 10.73 -10.44 9.50
C GLY A 385 9.26 -10.20 9.85
N PHE A 386 8.78 -9.00 9.55
CA PHE A 386 7.49 -8.50 9.99
C PHE A 386 6.32 -9.34 9.45
N GLY A 387 5.30 -9.55 10.29
CA GLY A 387 4.15 -10.43 10.03
C GLY A 387 4.31 -11.87 10.52
N TRP A 388 5.48 -12.26 11.04
CA TRP A 388 5.64 -13.57 11.70
C TRP A 388 4.88 -13.66 13.02
N TYR A 389 4.90 -12.59 13.83
CA TYR A 389 4.10 -12.49 15.04
C TYR A 389 2.62 -12.79 14.75
N ASP A 390 2.03 -12.09 13.77
CA ASP A 390 0.63 -12.27 13.40
C ASP A 390 0.31 -13.71 12.99
N GLN A 391 1.20 -14.38 12.26
CA GLN A 391 0.99 -15.79 11.88
C GLN A 391 1.07 -16.74 13.06
N TYR A 392 2.05 -16.56 13.95
CA TYR A 392 2.14 -17.36 15.16
C TYR A 392 0.92 -17.13 16.04
N ALA A 393 0.53 -15.88 16.29
CA ALA A 393 -0.66 -15.54 17.07
C ALA A 393 -1.92 -16.18 16.47
N LYS A 394 -2.20 -15.97 15.17
CA LYS A 394 -3.36 -16.57 14.48
C LYS A 394 -3.37 -18.10 14.55
N THR A 395 -2.20 -18.74 14.44
CA THR A 395 -2.10 -20.21 14.47
C THR A 395 -2.31 -20.72 15.89
N MET A 396 -1.73 -20.07 16.90
CA MET A 396 -1.87 -20.41 18.31
C MET A 396 -3.30 -20.18 18.82
N ASP A 397 -3.98 -19.13 18.37
CA ASP A 397 -5.37 -18.79 18.71
C ASP A 397 -6.41 -19.65 17.99
N SER A 398 -5.95 -20.60 17.15
CA SER A 398 -6.79 -21.50 16.37
C SER A 398 -6.66 -22.95 16.86
N CYS A 399 -7.45 -23.86 16.27
CA CYS A 399 -7.30 -25.30 16.51
C CYS A 399 -6.01 -25.91 15.90
N TYR A 400 -5.18 -25.10 15.23
CA TYR A 400 -3.97 -25.54 14.53
C TYR A 400 -2.67 -25.31 15.32
N MET A 401 -2.73 -25.11 16.64
CA MET A 401 -1.52 -24.97 17.48
C MET A 401 -0.51 -26.11 17.28
N ASN A 402 -1.00 -27.35 17.08
CA ASN A 402 -0.16 -28.53 16.84
C ASN A 402 0.58 -28.52 15.49
N ASP A 403 0.29 -27.54 14.62
CA ASP A 403 1.00 -27.33 13.36
C ASP A 403 2.33 -26.59 13.59
N ILE A 404 2.52 -25.99 14.75
CA ILE A 404 3.77 -25.38 15.17
C ILE A 404 4.69 -26.46 15.73
N VAL A 405 5.88 -26.58 15.17
CA VAL A 405 6.96 -27.42 15.70
C VAL A 405 7.89 -26.53 16.51
N VAL A 406 8.12 -26.88 17.78
CA VAL A 406 9.04 -26.17 18.68
C VAL A 406 10.31 -26.99 18.90
N GLY A 407 11.44 -26.31 18.99
CA GLY A 407 12.74 -26.86 19.35
C GLY A 407 13.18 -26.34 20.72
N LEU A 408 13.56 -27.28 21.58
CA LEU A 408 13.91 -27.04 22.98
C LEU A 408 15.33 -27.53 23.29
N GLU A 409 16.06 -26.76 24.09
CA GLU A 409 17.28 -27.20 24.77
C GLU A 409 16.98 -27.26 26.28
N GLY A 410 16.71 -28.46 26.80
CA GLY A 410 16.04 -28.61 28.08
C GLY A 410 14.62 -28.00 28.04
N GLU A 411 14.35 -27.03 28.91
CA GLU A 411 13.07 -26.28 28.97
C GLU A 411 13.08 -24.96 28.17
N ASN A 412 14.23 -24.64 27.56
CA ASN A 412 14.43 -23.37 26.86
C ASN A 412 14.01 -23.49 25.40
N LEU A 413 13.10 -22.61 24.96
CA LEU A 413 12.72 -22.49 23.55
C LEU A 413 13.85 -21.85 22.75
N VAL A 414 14.35 -22.58 21.76
CA VAL A 414 15.46 -22.15 20.88
C VAL A 414 15.05 -22.04 19.41
N ALA A 415 13.95 -22.70 19.02
CA ALA A 415 13.46 -22.70 17.66
C ALA A 415 11.94 -22.91 17.57
N ALA A 416 11.32 -22.38 16.52
CA ALA A 416 9.95 -22.70 16.12
C ALA A 416 9.76 -22.61 14.60
N ALA A 417 8.84 -23.39 14.04
CA ALA A 417 8.38 -23.25 12.66
C ALA A 417 6.91 -23.65 12.55
N ILE A 418 6.19 -23.11 11.55
CA ILE A 418 4.80 -23.46 11.28
C ILE A 418 4.77 -24.42 10.09
N THR A 419 4.27 -25.64 10.30
CA THR A 419 3.95 -26.59 9.24
C THR A 419 2.53 -26.34 8.74
N TYR A 420 2.23 -26.62 7.47
CA TYR A 420 0.87 -26.50 6.93
C TYR A 420 0.70 -27.38 5.70
N PHE A 421 -0.53 -27.64 5.28
CA PHE A 421 -0.84 -28.34 4.03
C PHE A 421 -2.22 -27.93 3.54
N GLN A 422 -2.54 -28.27 2.29
CA GLN A 422 -3.76 -27.80 1.66
C GLN A 422 -5.02 -28.34 2.35
N ASN A 423 -6.08 -27.53 2.36
CA ASN A 423 -7.44 -27.87 2.83
C ASN A 423 -7.55 -28.25 4.32
N ASN A 424 -6.47 -28.12 5.10
CA ASN A 424 -6.55 -28.33 6.53
C ASN A 424 -7.18 -27.14 7.26
N GLY A 425 -7.33 -25.98 6.59
CA GLY A 425 -7.89 -24.76 7.17
C GLY A 425 -6.89 -23.91 7.96
N SER A 426 -5.59 -24.24 7.91
CA SER A 426 -4.57 -23.50 8.66
C SER A 426 -4.38 -22.07 8.13
N PRO A 427 -4.07 -21.10 9.02
CA PRO A 427 -3.80 -19.72 8.60
C PRO A 427 -2.69 -19.61 7.55
N CYS A 428 -1.57 -20.33 7.73
CA CYS A 428 -0.48 -20.34 6.76
C CYS A 428 -0.87 -20.94 5.41
N GLY A 429 -1.69 -22.01 5.40
CA GLY A 429 -2.19 -22.61 4.16
C GLY A 429 -3.14 -21.70 3.38
N ALA A 430 -3.86 -20.81 4.08
CA ALA A 430 -4.69 -19.78 3.44
C ALA A 430 -3.87 -18.62 2.84
N ASP A 431 -2.64 -18.42 3.33
CA ASP A 431 -1.79 -17.29 2.97
C ASP A 431 -0.66 -17.62 1.99
N ILE A 432 -0.27 -18.90 1.87
CA ILE A 432 0.82 -19.34 0.99
C ILE A 432 0.31 -20.44 0.04
N PRO A 433 0.12 -20.14 -1.26
CA PRO A 433 -0.51 -21.09 -2.19
C PRO A 433 0.44 -22.13 -2.79
N TRP A 434 1.76 -21.95 -2.62
CA TRP A 434 2.74 -22.65 -3.43
C TRP A 434 2.88 -24.16 -3.21
N PRO A 435 2.79 -24.69 -1.97
CA PRO A 435 2.77 -26.14 -1.78
C PRO A 435 1.63 -26.79 -2.58
N ALA A 436 0.43 -26.21 -2.49
CA ALA A 436 -0.77 -26.66 -3.18
C ALA A 436 -0.66 -26.58 -4.71
N SER A 437 0.01 -25.55 -5.25
CA SER A 437 0.22 -25.41 -6.70
C SER A 437 1.23 -26.41 -7.26
N ILE A 438 2.18 -26.89 -6.44
CA ILE A 438 3.14 -27.93 -6.82
C ILE A 438 2.48 -29.31 -6.77
N GLY A 439 1.66 -29.58 -5.75
CA GLY A 439 0.89 -30.81 -5.67
C GLY A 439 0.15 -30.99 -4.35
N GLN A 440 -0.98 -31.69 -4.40
CA GLN A 440 -1.87 -31.92 -3.24
C GLN A 440 -1.19 -32.63 -2.05
N SER A 441 -0.10 -33.35 -2.29
CA SER A 441 0.64 -34.11 -1.27
C SER A 441 1.92 -33.39 -0.81
N ILE A 442 2.07 -32.10 -1.11
CA ILE A 442 3.19 -31.28 -0.65
C ILE A 442 2.74 -30.42 0.53
N GLY A 443 3.41 -30.59 1.67
CA GLY A 443 3.25 -29.71 2.83
C GLY A 443 4.15 -28.47 2.72
N GLY A 444 3.83 -27.44 3.48
CA GLY A 444 4.61 -26.22 3.60
C GLY A 444 5.22 -26.05 4.99
N VAL A 445 6.31 -25.29 5.07
CA VAL A 445 6.95 -24.83 6.30
C VAL A 445 7.29 -23.36 6.17
N SER A 446 6.74 -22.55 7.07
CA SER A 446 6.94 -21.10 7.11
C SER A 446 7.40 -20.63 8.49
N CYS A 447 7.71 -19.34 8.59
CA CYS A 447 8.01 -18.64 9.84
C CYS A 447 9.12 -19.30 10.68
N ILE A 448 10.14 -19.88 10.05
CA ILE A 448 11.28 -20.50 10.73
C ILE A 448 11.98 -19.45 11.61
N CYS A 449 11.81 -19.61 12.92
CA CYS A 449 12.28 -18.69 13.94
C CYS A 449 13.33 -19.40 14.80
N ILE A 450 14.53 -18.85 14.85
CA ILE A 450 15.66 -19.36 15.64
C ILE A 450 16.12 -18.23 16.56
N LYS A 451 16.27 -18.53 17.84
CA LYS A 451 16.75 -17.59 18.85
C LYS A 451 18.25 -17.39 18.70
N ASP A 452 18.65 -16.21 18.23
CA ASP A 452 20.06 -15.89 17.90
C ASP A 452 20.68 -14.88 18.87
N GLU A 453 20.37 -14.98 20.17
CA GLU A 453 20.89 -14.06 21.21
C GLU A 453 22.20 -14.54 21.83
N ASP A 454 22.42 -15.86 21.82
CA ASP A 454 23.60 -16.47 22.39
C ASP A 454 24.69 -16.60 21.32
N PRO A 455 25.92 -16.09 21.54
CA PRO A 455 27.05 -16.31 20.66
C PRO A 455 27.28 -17.79 20.32
N ASP A 456 26.97 -18.71 21.24
CA ASP A 456 27.09 -20.16 21.02
C ASP A 456 26.00 -20.70 20.08
N MET A 457 24.83 -20.04 20.01
CA MET A 457 23.77 -20.39 19.04
C MET A 457 24.13 -19.98 17.61
N VAL A 458 24.93 -18.92 17.42
CA VAL A 458 25.39 -18.52 16.08
C VAL A 458 26.20 -19.65 15.43
N ASN A 459 27.05 -20.32 16.21
CA ASN A 459 27.87 -21.44 15.74
C ASN A 459 27.09 -22.76 15.57
N ARG A 460 25.93 -22.91 16.22
CA ARG A 460 25.09 -24.12 16.17
C ARG A 460 23.82 -23.95 15.32
N ARG A 461 23.57 -22.76 14.79
CA ARG A 461 22.36 -22.38 14.05
C ARG A 461 21.99 -23.39 12.99
N ASP A 462 22.94 -23.78 12.14
CA ASP A 462 22.68 -24.68 11.02
C ASP A 462 22.28 -26.08 11.50
N SER A 463 22.85 -26.55 12.61
CA SER A 463 22.46 -27.80 13.27
C SER A 463 21.04 -27.72 13.83
N VAL A 464 20.69 -26.62 14.50
CA VAL A 464 19.33 -26.41 15.04
C VAL A 464 18.30 -26.36 13.92
N VAL A 465 18.56 -25.59 12.86
CA VAL A 465 17.64 -25.49 11.72
C VAL A 465 17.50 -26.81 11.00
N THR A 466 18.61 -27.53 10.76
CA THR A 466 18.59 -28.86 10.14
C THR A 466 17.64 -29.79 10.90
N ARG A 467 17.76 -29.85 12.23
CA ARG A 467 16.92 -30.71 13.06
C ARG A 467 15.47 -30.24 13.13
N LEU A 468 15.23 -28.93 13.16
CA LEU A 468 13.88 -28.37 13.06
C LEU A 468 13.21 -28.81 11.75
N LEU A 469 13.90 -28.70 10.62
CA LEU A 469 13.39 -29.12 9.33
C LEU A 469 13.13 -30.63 9.27
N LEU A 470 13.97 -31.46 9.90
CA LEU A 470 13.71 -32.89 10.02
C LEU A 470 12.47 -33.19 10.86
N ALA A 471 12.25 -32.47 11.96
CA ALA A 471 11.04 -32.60 12.76
C ALA A 471 9.79 -32.13 12.01
N CYS A 472 9.88 -31.05 11.23
CA CYS A 472 8.81 -30.63 10.31
C CYS A 472 8.52 -31.69 9.25
N ARG A 473 9.57 -32.29 8.65
CA ARG A 473 9.42 -33.40 7.70
C ARG A 473 8.69 -34.58 8.34
N GLN A 474 9.07 -34.97 9.55
CA GLN A 474 8.41 -36.07 10.26
C GLN A 474 6.93 -35.75 10.49
N THR A 475 6.63 -34.55 10.99
CA THR A 475 5.27 -34.07 11.23
C THR A 475 4.41 -34.11 9.95
N LEU A 476 4.95 -33.64 8.83
CA LEU A 476 4.25 -33.66 7.54
C LEU A 476 4.10 -35.08 6.98
N SER A 477 5.11 -35.94 7.15
CA SER A 477 5.07 -37.35 6.72
C SER A 477 4.03 -38.15 7.48
N GLU A 478 3.89 -37.96 8.78
CA GLU A 478 2.84 -38.58 9.61
C GLU A 478 1.43 -38.16 9.19
N ARG A 479 1.32 -36.97 8.58
CA ARG A 479 0.08 -36.43 8.01
C ARG A 479 -0.11 -36.80 6.54
N GLY A 480 0.71 -37.71 6.01
CA GLY A 480 0.57 -38.27 4.66
C GLY A 480 1.15 -37.41 3.53
N MET A 481 1.95 -36.38 3.86
CA MET A 481 2.65 -35.61 2.83
C MET A 481 3.86 -36.38 2.30
N VAL A 482 4.17 -36.20 1.02
CA VAL A 482 5.30 -36.86 0.33
C VAL A 482 6.46 -35.90 0.05
N GLY A 483 6.28 -34.62 0.37
CA GLY A 483 7.29 -33.59 0.23
C GLY A 483 6.97 -32.36 1.07
N MET A 484 7.96 -31.49 1.15
CA MET A 484 7.95 -30.27 1.97
C MET A 484 8.47 -29.10 1.16
N PHE A 485 7.75 -27.99 1.20
CA PHE A 485 8.11 -26.71 0.61
C PHE A 485 8.46 -25.72 1.72
N VAL A 486 9.61 -25.07 1.63
CA VAL A 486 10.04 -24.05 2.59
C VAL A 486 10.07 -22.70 1.89
N ASP A 487 9.23 -21.79 2.34
CA ASP A 487 9.06 -20.48 1.72
C ASP A 487 10.09 -19.42 2.20
N GLY A 488 10.56 -18.60 1.26
CA GLY A 488 11.25 -17.34 1.55
C GLY A 488 12.52 -17.45 2.40
N CYS A 489 13.25 -18.56 2.28
CA CYS A 489 14.32 -18.91 3.19
C CYS A 489 15.69 -18.39 2.75
N ARG A 490 16.52 -18.03 3.73
CA ARG A 490 17.91 -17.54 3.55
C ARG A 490 18.97 -18.50 4.06
N LEU A 491 18.60 -19.75 4.32
CA LEU A 491 19.55 -20.74 4.80
C LEU A 491 20.71 -20.87 3.81
N ASP A 492 21.90 -21.15 4.34
CA ASP A 492 23.05 -21.40 3.50
C ASP A 492 22.70 -22.51 2.51
N LYS A 493 22.91 -22.22 1.23
CA LYS A 493 22.69 -23.17 0.13
C LYS A 493 23.41 -24.48 0.41
N ASN A 494 24.54 -24.45 1.11
CA ASN A 494 25.29 -25.64 1.50
C ASN A 494 24.53 -26.55 2.48
N VAL A 495 23.82 -25.98 3.46
CA VAL A 495 23.04 -26.75 4.45
C VAL A 495 21.83 -27.41 3.78
N LEU A 496 21.16 -26.70 2.89
CA LEU A 496 20.00 -27.21 2.17
C LEU A 496 20.38 -28.16 1.03
N GLN A 497 21.49 -27.93 0.32
CA GLN A 497 22.03 -28.89 -0.65
C GLN A 497 22.52 -30.17 0.03
N PHE A 498 23.07 -30.09 1.25
CA PHE A 498 23.42 -31.27 2.05
C PHE A 498 22.19 -32.12 2.38
N LEU A 499 21.06 -31.48 2.65
CA LEU A 499 19.75 -32.14 2.82
C LEU A 499 19.03 -32.39 1.47
N ALA A 500 19.73 -32.17 0.36
CA ALA A 500 19.31 -32.39 -1.03
C ALA A 500 18.03 -31.67 -1.46
N TRP A 501 17.83 -30.47 -0.94
CA TRP A 501 16.77 -29.58 -1.38
C TRP A 501 17.06 -29.02 -2.77
N GLN A 502 16.00 -28.87 -3.55
CA GLN A 502 16.04 -28.19 -4.84
C GLN A 502 15.43 -26.80 -4.70
N ALA A 503 16.11 -25.79 -5.22
CA ALA A 503 15.55 -24.44 -5.31
C ALA A 503 14.41 -24.43 -6.34
N SER A 504 13.19 -24.11 -5.89
CA SER A 504 12.00 -24.05 -6.74
C SER A 504 11.81 -22.66 -7.36
N ALA A 505 12.18 -21.61 -6.62
CA ALA A 505 12.17 -20.23 -7.07
C ALA A 505 13.16 -19.39 -6.26
N SER A 506 13.56 -18.25 -6.82
CA SER A 506 14.36 -17.25 -6.12
C SER A 506 13.75 -15.86 -6.25
N GLY A 507 13.89 -15.06 -5.20
CA GLY A 507 13.48 -13.67 -5.23
C GLY A 507 14.38 -12.74 -4.44
N GLN A 508 14.21 -11.44 -4.66
CA GLN A 508 14.85 -10.38 -3.89
C GLN A 508 13.78 -9.52 -3.21
N ASN A 509 13.80 -9.50 -1.88
CA ASN A 509 12.93 -8.63 -1.09
C ASN A 509 13.72 -7.41 -0.63
N THR A 510 13.18 -6.21 -0.88
CA THR A 510 13.77 -4.93 -0.48
C THR A 510 12.73 -4.07 0.22
N LYS A 511 13.18 -3.27 1.18
CA LYS A 511 12.34 -2.40 2.00
C LYS A 511 12.79 -0.95 1.87
N LYS A 512 11.81 -0.05 1.76
CA LYS A 512 11.97 1.38 1.92
C LYS A 512 11.40 1.78 3.27
N PHE A 513 12.24 2.42 4.07
CA PHE A 513 11.80 3.05 5.31
C PHE A 513 11.27 4.44 4.96
N GLY A 514 10.15 4.82 5.56
CA GLY A 514 9.72 6.21 5.56
C GLY A 514 10.78 7.07 6.24
N GLU A 515 10.98 8.28 5.75
CA GLU A 515 11.68 9.31 6.52
C GLU A 515 10.87 9.51 7.81
N LYS A 516 11.34 8.95 8.92
CA LYS A 516 10.87 9.40 10.22
C LYS A 516 11.38 10.85 10.35
N LEU A 517 10.47 11.79 10.61
CA LEU A 517 10.81 12.93 11.44
C LEU A 517 11.37 12.33 12.73
N VAL A 518 12.69 12.34 12.82
CA VAL A 518 13.40 12.08 14.07
C VAL A 518 13.19 13.35 14.88
N ASP A 519 12.11 13.38 15.65
CA ASP A 519 12.01 14.31 16.76
C ASP A 519 13.02 13.81 17.82
N GLU A 520 14.16 14.49 17.89
CA GLU A 520 14.91 14.70 19.14
C GLU A 520 14.35 15.94 19.85
#